data_AF-A0ABD7F4Z1-F1
#
_entry.id   AF-A0ABD7F4Z1-F1
#
_cell.length_a   1.000
_cell.length_b   1.000
_cell.length_c   1.000
_cell.angle_alpha   90.00
_cell.angle_beta   90.00
_cell.angle_gamma   90.00
#
_symmetry.space_group_name_H-M   'P 1'
#
loop_
_entity.id
_entity.type
_entity.pdbx_description
1 polymer ?
#
loop_
_entity_poly.entity_id
_entity_poly.type
_entity_poly.pdbx_seq_one_letter_code
_entity_poly.pdbx_strand_id
1 'polypeptide(L)' 'MSLMKKDFNQRLVKEITIILIIKIVLLLTIKHIWFDAPTIPKNFDNQVAERIAGTNSQIKETR' A
#
# COMPACT_ATOMS: atom_id res chain seq x y z
N MET A 1 49.71 -10.06 0.14
CA MET A 1 49.19 -9.16 -0.91
C MET A 1 47.66 -9.32 -0.99
N SER A 2 46.88 -8.74 -0.07
CA SER A 2 45.39 -8.92 -0.08
C SER A 2 44.59 -7.83 0.67
N LEU A 3 45.23 -6.79 1.22
CA LEU A 3 44.52 -5.81 2.05
C LEU A 3 43.80 -4.73 1.22
N MET A 4 44.36 -4.33 0.08
CA MET A 4 43.82 -3.21 -0.73
C MET A 4 42.45 -3.50 -1.38
N LYS A 5 42.09 -4.76 -1.63
CA LYS A 5 40.80 -5.09 -2.26
C LYS A 5 39.61 -4.95 -1.29
N LYS A 6 39.85 -5.17 0.00
CA LYS A 6 38.80 -5.13 1.04
C LYS A 6 38.21 -3.73 1.17
N ASP A 7 39.06 -2.72 1.14
CA ASP A 7 38.65 -1.31 1.33
C ASP A 7 37.84 -0.80 0.14
N PHE A 8 38.19 -1.24 -1.08
CA PHE A 8 37.46 -0.89 -2.29
C PHE A 8 36.07 -1.54 -2.33
N ASN A 9 36.00 -2.84 -2.00
CA ASN A 9 34.74 -3.56 -1.91
C ASN A 9 33.82 -2.98 -0.82
N GLN A 10 34.37 -2.57 0.31
CA GLN A 10 33.58 -1.95 1.39
C GLN A 10 32.98 -0.60 0.97
N ARG A 11 33.72 0.22 0.21
CA ARG A 11 33.18 1.48 -0.34
C ARG A 11 32.05 1.22 -1.33
N LEU A 12 32.25 0.28 -2.25
CA LEU A 12 31.23 -0.11 -3.25
C LEU A 12 29.97 -0.69 -2.59
N VAL A 13 30.12 -1.57 -1.60
CA VAL A 13 28.99 -2.14 -0.86
C VAL A 13 28.21 -1.04 -0.14
N LYS A 14 28.90 -0.05 0.43
CA LYS A 14 28.26 1.08 1.12
C LYS A 14 27.48 1.97 0.15
N GLU A 15 28.04 2.29 -1.02
CA GLU A 15 27.33 3.01 -2.09
C GLU A 15 26.10 2.26 -2.60
N ILE A 16 26.24 0.97 -2.92
CA ILE A 16 25.13 0.14 -3.39
C ILE A 16 24.05 0.03 -2.31
N THR A 17 24.43 -0.08 -1.04
CA THR A 17 23.48 -0.12 0.09
C THR A 17 22.71 1.19 0.20
N ILE A 18 23.36 2.35 0.04
CA ILE A 18 22.67 3.65 0.06
C ILE A 18 21.67 3.75 -1.10
N ILE A 19 22.08 3.37 -2.31
CA ILE A 19 21.19 3.36 -3.49
C ILE A 19 19.99 2.43 -3.26
N LEU A 20 20.24 1.26 -2.67
CA LEU A 20 19.18 0.30 -2.34
C LEU A 20 18.19 0.87 -1.32
N ILE A 21 18.67 1.52 -0.26
CA ILE A 21 17.81 2.17 0.75
C ILE A 21 16.95 3.25 0.09
N ILE A 22 17.53 4.12 -0.74
CA ILE A 22 16.80 5.16 -1.47
C ILE A 22 15.69 4.52 -2.30
N LYS A 23 15.99 3.43 -3.01
CA LYS A 23 15.01 2.71 -3.84
C LYS A 23 13.86 2.15 -2.99
N ILE A 24 14.17 1.56 -1.83
CA ILE A 24 13.14 1.04 -0.90
C ILE A 24 12.26 2.17 -0.38
N VAL A 25 12.85 3.30 0.05
CA VAL A 25 12.08 4.47 0.51
C VAL A 25 11.17 4.99 -0.60
N LEU A 26 11.66 5.09 -1.83
CA LEU A 26 10.87 5.52 -2.99
C LEU A 26 9.67 4.59 -3.22
N LEU A 27 9.90 3.26 -3.19
CA LEU A 27 8.85 2.26 -3.34
C LEU A 27 7.81 2.33 -2.22
N LEU A 28 8.24 2.51 -0.97
CA LEU A 28 7.33 2.67 0.17
C LEU A 28 6.51 3.94 0.07
N THR A 29 7.09 5.06 -0.35
CA THR A 29 6.36 6.32 -0.57
C THR A 29 5.33 6.18 -1.67
N ILE A 30 5.69 5.55 -2.80
CA ILE A 30 4.74 5.30 -3.90
C ILE A 30 3.61 4.38 -3.43
N LYS A 31 3.95 3.30 -2.70
CA LYS A 31 2.95 2.42 -2.09
C LYS A 31 2.03 3.21 -1.15
N HIS A 32 2.60 4.06 -0.31
CA HIS A 32 1.85 4.84 0.66
C HIS A 32 0.91 5.82 -0.03
N ILE A 33 1.35 6.60 -1.02
CA ILE A 33 0.45 7.53 -1.73
C ILE A 33 -0.65 6.79 -2.51
N TRP A 34 -0.35 5.61 -3.06
CA TRP A 34 -1.34 4.78 -3.74
C TRP A 34 -2.33 4.10 -2.79
N PHE A 35 -1.92 3.81 -1.54
CA PHE A 35 -2.76 3.12 -0.56
C PHE A 35 -3.50 4.10 0.38
N ASP A 36 -2.91 5.27 0.63
CA ASP A 36 -3.51 6.34 1.43
C ASP A 36 -4.57 7.13 0.67
N ALA A 37 -4.55 7.13 -0.66
CA ALA A 37 -5.70 7.55 -1.44
C ALA A 37 -6.76 6.47 -1.26
N PRO A 38 -7.71 6.62 -0.29
CA PRO A 38 -8.68 5.59 -0.02
C PRO A 38 -9.66 5.67 -1.18
N THR A 39 -9.46 4.83 -2.19
CA THR A 39 -10.46 4.63 -3.26
C THR A 39 -11.71 3.93 -2.73
N ILE A 40 -11.70 3.55 -1.45
CA ILE A 40 -12.88 3.12 -0.69
C ILE A 40 -13.51 4.39 -0.11
N PRO A 41 -14.60 4.90 -0.71
CA PRO A 41 -15.32 6.03 -0.14
C PRO A 41 -15.81 5.64 1.25
N LYS A 42 -15.68 6.54 2.23
CA LYS A 42 -16.15 6.36 3.63
C LYS A 42 -17.61 5.88 3.76
N ASN A 43 -18.39 5.96 2.68
CA ASN A 43 -19.80 5.62 2.61
C ASN A 43 -20.09 4.39 1.72
N PHE A 44 -19.09 3.56 1.38
CA PHE A 44 -19.32 2.35 0.60
C PHE A 44 -20.23 1.36 1.35
N ASP A 45 -20.01 1.21 2.65
CA ASP A 45 -20.81 0.32 3.50
C ASP A 45 -22.27 0.75 3.57
N ASN A 46 -22.56 2.07 3.65
CA ASN A 46 -23.94 2.56 3.69
C ASN A 46 -24.67 2.37 2.37
N GLN A 47 -24.03 2.63 1.22
CA GLN A 47 -24.68 2.45 -0.09
C GLN A 47 -24.83 0.98 -0.48
N VAL A 48 -23.90 0.11 -0.07
CA VAL A 48 -24.03 -1.34 -0.26
C VAL A 48 -25.07 -1.89 0.71
N ALA A 49 -25.10 -1.45 1.97
CA ALA A 49 -26.15 -1.82 2.91
C ALA A 49 -27.53 -1.37 2.42
N GLU A 50 -27.66 -0.18 1.86
CA GLU A 50 -28.94 0.30 1.30
C GLU A 50 -29.37 -0.48 0.05
N ARG A 51 -28.42 -0.91 -0.80
CA ARG A 51 -28.69 -1.74 -1.97
C ARG A 51 -28.91 -3.22 -1.66
N ILE A 52 -28.23 -3.78 -0.64
CA ILE A 52 -28.35 -5.18 -0.19
C ILE A 52 -29.54 -5.35 0.75
N ALA A 53 -29.80 -4.40 1.65
CA ALA A 53 -31.05 -4.30 2.41
C ALA A 53 -32.23 -3.81 1.55
N GLY A 54 -32.05 -3.83 0.22
CA GLY A 54 -32.98 -3.38 -0.80
C GLY A 54 -34.41 -3.58 -0.35
N THR A 55 -35.13 -2.47 -0.25
CA THR A 55 -36.59 -2.43 -0.35
C THR A 55 -37.34 -3.48 0.48
N ASN A 56 -36.83 -3.88 1.64
CA ASN A 56 -37.52 -4.84 2.51
C ASN A 56 -38.61 -4.17 3.37
N SER A 57 -39.06 -2.96 2.99
CA SER A 57 -40.14 -2.24 3.66
C SER A 57 -41.52 -2.50 3.05
N GLN A 58 -41.68 -3.40 2.07
CA GLN A 58 -42.97 -3.56 1.39
C GLN A 58 -43.38 -4.98 0.99
N ILE A 59 -43.01 -6.01 1.75
CA ILE A 59 -43.78 -7.27 1.71
C ILE A 59 -44.71 -7.26 2.91
N LYS A 60 -45.89 -6.68 2.69
CA LYS A 60 -47.03 -6.72 3.60
C LYS A 60 -47.59 -8.14 3.59
N GLU A 61 -47.15 -8.96 4.53
CA GLU A 61 -47.73 -10.27 4.82
C GLU A 61 -49.21 -10.05 5.19
N THR A 62 -50.11 -10.26 4.21
CA THR A 62 -51.55 -10.30 4.44
C THR A 62 -52.03 -11.65 3.93
N ARG A 63 -52.33 -12.49 4.92
CA ARG A 63 -53.01 -13.78 4.91
C ARG A 63 -54.00 -14.01 3.77
#